data_AF-A0A833GRG6-F1
#
_entry.id   AF-A0A833GRG6-F1
#
_cell.length_a   1.000
_cell.length_b   1.000
_cell.length_c   1.000
_cell.angle_alpha   90.00
_cell.angle_beta   90.00
_cell.angle_gamma   90.00
#
_symmetry.space_group_name_H-M   'P 1'
#
loop_
_entity.id
_entity.type
_entity.pdbx_description
1 polymer ?
#
loop_
_entity_poly.entity_id
_entity_poly.type
_entity_poly.pdbx_seq_one_letter_code
_entity_poly.pdbx_strand_id
1 'polypeptide(L)'
;MPATTLDCRGRTVAPGDHVRILSITPDPELDEDDLDLFMDMIGSTCAVERIDDDGAAWVAVWWNCSDGNLMTQVGLYPRQMEKAAD
;
A
#
# COMPACT_ATOMS: atom_id res chain seq x y z
N MET A 1 -12.90 -2.63 13.34
CA MET A 1 -11.42 -2.63 13.23
C MET A 1 -10.92 -4.07 13.27
N PRO A 2 -10.72 -4.71 12.11
CA PRO A 2 -9.87 -5.88 12.07
C PRO A 2 -8.46 -5.47 12.52
N ALA A 3 -7.92 -6.19 13.49
CA ALA A 3 -6.58 -5.90 14.00
C ALA A 3 -5.48 -6.33 13.00
N THR A 4 -5.81 -7.22 12.08
CA THR A 4 -4.88 -7.85 11.13
C THR A 4 -5.59 -8.25 9.84
N THR A 5 -4.80 -8.44 8.78
CA THR A 5 -5.21 -9.05 7.50
C THR A 5 -4.19 -10.10 7.07
N LEU A 6 -4.31 -10.66 5.87
CA LEU A 6 -3.37 -11.64 5.31
C LEU A 6 -2.65 -11.08 4.09
N ASP A 7 -1.44 -11.55 3.81
CA ASP A 7 -0.75 -11.30 2.54
C ASP A 7 -1.10 -12.36 1.48
N CYS A 8 -0.51 -12.23 0.28
CA CYS A 8 -0.79 -13.13 -0.85
C CYS A 8 -0.35 -14.58 -0.61
N ARG A 9 0.46 -14.82 0.43
CA ARG A 9 0.95 -16.13 0.87
C ARG A 9 0.24 -16.63 2.14
N GLY A 10 -0.78 -15.92 2.61
CA GLY A 10 -1.53 -16.28 3.82
C GLY A 10 -0.81 -15.96 5.14
N ARG A 11 0.23 -15.12 5.12
CA ARG A 11 0.90 -14.63 6.33
C ARG A 11 0.11 -13.48 6.94
N THR A 12 0.01 -13.45 8.26
CA THR A 12 -0.68 -12.37 8.98
C THR A 12 0.11 -11.07 8.87
N VAL A 13 -0.60 -10.01 8.48
CA VAL A 13 -0.14 -8.63 8.39
C VAL A 13 -0.88 -7.81 9.44
N ALA A 14 -0.14 -7.08 10.25
CA ALA A 14 -0.63 -6.15 11.27
C ALA A 14 -0.05 -4.74 11.05
N PRO A 15 -0.65 -3.70 11.63
CA PRO A 15 -0.03 -2.37 11.66
C PRO A 15 1.39 -2.43 12.22
N GLY A 16 2.33 -1.75 11.55
CA GLY A 16 3.78 -1.79 11.84
C GLY A 16 4.56 -2.85 11.07
N ASP A 17 3.91 -3.89 10.52
CA ASP A 17 4.58 -4.82 9.62
C ASP A 17 4.95 -4.11 8.31
N HIS A 18 6.05 -4.55 7.69
CA HIS A 18 6.44 -4.08 6.36
C HIS A 18 5.88 -5.04 5.30
N VAL A 19 5.27 -4.47 4.26
CA VAL A 19 4.74 -5.22 3.12
C VAL A 19 5.29 -4.66 1.82
N ARG A 20 5.63 -5.56 0.89
CA ARG A 20 5.94 -5.23 -0.48
C ARG A 20 4.66 -5.11 -1.28
N ILE A 21 4.52 -4.01 -2.01
CA ILE A 21 3.39 -3.73 -2.89
C ILE A 21 3.59 -4.55 -4.18
N LEU A 22 2.65 -5.44 -4.50
CA LEU A 22 2.70 -6.27 -5.71
C LEU A 22 1.82 -5.72 -6.82
N SER A 23 0.72 -5.09 -6.46
CA SER A 23 -0.19 -4.41 -7.36
C SER A 23 -1.03 -3.42 -6.56
N ILE A 24 -1.68 -2.50 -7.25
CA ILE A 24 -2.64 -1.56 -6.66
C ILE A 24 -3.89 -1.53 -7.53
N THR A 25 -4.99 -1.03 -6.98
CA THR A 25 -6.20 -0.73 -7.75
C THR A 25 -6.44 0.78 -7.64
N PRO A 26 -5.85 1.57 -8.55
CA PRO A 26 -6.03 3.02 -8.56
C PRO A 26 -7.49 3.37 -8.87
N ASP A 27 -7.91 4.55 -8.42
CA ASP A 27 -9.22 5.10 -8.78
C ASP A 27 -9.23 5.41 -10.30
N PRO A 28 -10.25 4.95 -11.05
CA PRO A 28 -10.33 5.19 -12.49
C PRO A 28 -10.48 6.67 -12.86
N GLU A 29 -10.80 7.55 -11.91
CA GLU A 29 -10.92 8.99 -12.11
C GLU A 29 -9.60 9.77 -11.90
N LEU A 30 -8.50 9.09 -11.53
CA LEU A 30 -7.18 9.73 -11.45
C LEU A 30 -6.72 10.22 -12.83
N ASP A 31 -6.02 11.36 -12.83
CA ASP A 31 -5.32 11.82 -14.02
C ASP A 31 -4.06 10.97 -14.29
N GLU A 32 -3.45 11.16 -15.46
CA GLU A 32 -2.30 10.36 -15.89
C GLU A 32 -1.07 10.55 -14.97
N ASP A 33 -0.85 11.78 -14.48
CA ASP A 33 0.30 12.10 -13.63
C ASP A 33 0.15 11.45 -12.24
N ASP A 34 -1.03 11.51 -11.63
CA ASP A 34 -1.32 10.83 -10.37
C ASP A 34 -1.30 9.31 -10.55
N LEU A 35 -1.85 8.79 -11.65
CA LEU A 35 -1.85 7.37 -11.94
C LEU A 35 -0.42 6.82 -12.01
N ASP A 36 0.49 7.54 -12.67
CA ASP A 36 1.91 7.15 -12.75
C ASP A 36 2.55 7.08 -11.36
N LEU A 37 2.30 8.06 -10.48
CA LEU A 37 2.79 8.06 -9.09
C LEU A 37 2.26 6.87 -8.28
N PHE A 38 0.99 6.52 -8.45
CA PHE A 38 0.39 5.35 -7.82
C PHE A 38 1.01 4.06 -8.36
N MET A 39 1.21 3.95 -9.67
CA MET A 39 1.83 2.78 -10.29
C MET A 39 3.28 2.58 -9.85
N ASP A 40 4.03 3.67 -9.61
CA ASP A 40 5.39 3.65 -9.08
C ASP A 40 5.47 3.11 -7.63
N MET A 41 4.35 3.02 -6.91
CA MET A 41 4.31 2.34 -5.61
C MET A 41 4.61 0.83 -5.76
N ILE A 42 4.29 0.23 -6.92
CA ILE A 42 4.46 -1.21 -7.13
C ILE A 42 5.94 -1.59 -7.03
N GLY A 43 6.23 -2.54 -6.14
CA GLY A 43 7.58 -3.02 -5.85
C GLY A 43 8.21 -2.38 -4.62
N SER A 44 7.71 -1.23 -4.16
CA SER A 44 8.11 -0.59 -2.91
C SER A 44 7.72 -1.42 -1.68
N THR A 45 8.48 -1.30 -0.61
CA THR A 45 8.19 -1.93 0.70
C THR A 45 7.90 -0.84 1.71
N CYS A 46 6.72 -0.91 2.34
CA CYS A 46 6.21 0.14 3.22
C CYS A 46 5.63 -0.46 4.50
N ALA A 47 5.68 0.30 5.58
CA ALA A 47 5.01 -0.06 6.83
C ALA A 47 3.48 0.09 6.67
N VAL A 48 2.75 -0.88 7.20
CA VAL A 48 1.29 -0.80 7.29
C VAL A 48 0.91 0.15 8.42
N GLU A 49 0.13 1.19 8.09
CA GLU A 49 -0.31 2.18 9.07
C GLU A 49 -1.57 1.72 9.81
N ARG A 50 -2.50 1.10 9.08
CA ARG A 50 -3.78 0.62 9.61
C ARG A 50 -4.36 -0.47 8.73
N ILE A 51 -5.26 -1.27 9.29
CA ILE A 51 -6.18 -2.12 8.54
C ILE A 51 -7.58 -1.53 8.68
N ASP A 52 -8.29 -1.30 7.56
CA ASP A 52 -9.67 -0.80 7.58
C ASP A 52 -10.70 -1.91 7.81
N ASP A 53 -11.98 -1.55 7.93
CA ASP A 53 -13.05 -2.51 8.19
C ASP A 53 -13.30 -3.51 7.04
N ASP A 54 -12.84 -3.20 5.83
CA ASP A 54 -12.88 -4.08 4.66
C ASP A 54 -11.69 -5.06 4.61
N GLY A 55 -10.74 -4.92 5.54
CA GLY A 55 -9.55 -5.77 5.66
C GLY A 55 -8.41 -5.37 4.72
N ALA A 56 -8.46 -4.17 4.14
CA ALA A 56 -7.37 -3.63 3.34
C ALA A 56 -6.29 -3.02 4.25
N ALA A 57 -5.03 -3.33 3.95
CA ALA A 57 -3.87 -2.78 4.63
C ALA A 57 -3.48 -1.44 4.00
N TRP A 58 -3.61 -0.35 4.75
CA TRP A 58 -3.25 0.98 4.27
C TRP A 58 -1.76 1.23 4.46
N VAL A 59 -1.10 1.61 3.38
CA VAL A 59 0.31 2.01 3.34
C VAL A 59 0.43 3.41 2.74
N ALA A 60 1.46 4.14 3.16
CA ALA A 60 1.80 5.46 2.63
C ALA A 60 3.21 5.45 2.02
N VAL A 61 3.36 6.08 0.86
CA VAL A 61 4.67 6.37 0.24
C VAL A 61 4.85 7.88 0.18
N TRP A 62 6.03 8.33 0.58
CA TRP A 62 6.44 9.73 0.53
C TRP A 62 7.38 9.95 -0.66
N TRP A 63 6.95 10.79 -1.58
CA TRP A 63 7.69 11.18 -2.77
C TRP A 63 8.31 12.54 -2.56
N ASN A 64 9.57 12.69 -2.97
CA ASN A 64 10.20 13.99 -3.05
C ASN A 64 10.07 14.49 -4.49
N CYS A 65 9.06 15.30 -4.74
CA CYS A 65 8.80 15.91 -6.04
C CYS A 65 9.44 17.30 -6.08
N SER A 66 9.65 17.82 -7.29
CA SER A 66 10.26 19.14 -7.52
C SER A 66 9.48 20.29 -6.86
N ASP A 67 8.16 20.14 -6.72
CA ASP A 67 7.25 21.14 -6.13
C ASP A 67 7.02 20.94 -4.63
N GLY A 68 7.59 19.89 -4.04
CA GLY A 68 7.45 19.56 -2.61
C GLY A 68 7.35 18.07 -2.33
N ASN A 69 7.04 17.74 -1.07
CA ASN A 69 6.76 16.35 -0.70
C ASN A 69 5.31 16.01 -1.01
N LEU A 70 5.11 14.97 -1.81
CA LEU A 70 3.81 14.37 -2.07
C LEU A 70 3.70 13.06 -1.29
N MET A 71 2.51 12.77 -0.78
CA MET A 71 2.23 11.50 -0.10
C MET A 71 1.10 10.79 -0.83
N THR A 72 1.34 9.56 -1.30
CA THR A 72 0.29 8.68 -1.81
C THR A 72 -0.05 7.63 -0.77
N GLN A 73 -1.34 7.37 -0.59
CA GLN A 73 -1.83 6.36 0.35
C GLN A 73 -2.76 5.39 -0.39
N VAL A 74 -2.56 4.09 -0.20
CA VAL A 74 -3.35 3.05 -0.86
C VAL A 74 -3.69 1.92 0.09
N GLY A 75 -4.94 1.44 0.01
CA GLY A 75 -5.39 0.21 0.67
C GLY A 75 -5.04 -1.00 -0.17
N LEU A 76 -4.29 -1.94 0.40
CA LEU A 76 -3.87 -3.18 -0.25
C LEU A 76 -4.70 -4.35 0.25
N TYR A 77 -5.39 -5.02 -0.67
CA TYR A 77 -6.02 -6.31 -0.39
C TYR A 77 -4.97 -7.42 -0.28
N PRO A 78 -5.30 -8.57 0.33
CA PRO A 78 -4.33 -9.65 0.52
C PRO A 78 -3.54 -10.06 -0.72
N ARG A 79 -4.16 -10.09 -1.90
CA ARG A 79 -3.49 -10.47 -3.16
C ARG A 79 -2.52 -9.41 -3.70
N GLN A 80 -2.59 -8.19 -3.19
CA GLN A 80 -1.85 -7.03 -3.68
C GLN A 80 -0.57 -6.77 -2.89
N MET A 81 -0.30 -7.55 -1.85
CA MET A 81 0.84 -7.35 -0.99
C MET A 81 1.50 -8.65 -0.55
N GLU A 82 2.79 -8.57 -0.28
CA GLU A 82 3.60 -9.64 0.29
C GLU A 82 4.30 -9.14 1.54
N LYS A 83 4.12 -9.82 2.68
CA LYS A 83 4.82 -9.43 3.92
C LYS A 83 6.34 -9.54 3.74
N ALA A 84 7.09 -8.48 4.03
CA ALA A 84 8.54 -8.54 4.06
C ALA A 84 8.97 -9.48 5.20
N ALA A 85 10.05 -10.23 5.00
CA ALA A 85 10.68 -10.92 6.12
C ALA A 85 11.35 -9.86 7.01
N ASP A 86 11.12 -9.94 8.32
CA ASP A 86 11.81 -9.14 9.34
C ASP A 86 13.33 -9.39 9.28
#